data_AF-A0A4Y2TBD3-F1
#
_entry.id   AF-A0A4Y2TBD3-F1
#
_cell.length_a   1.000
_cell.length_b   1.000
_cell.length_c   1.000
_cell.angle_alpha   90.00
_cell.angle_beta   90.00
_cell.angle_gamma   90.00
#
_symmetry.space_group_name_H-M   'P 1'
#
loop_
_entity.id
_entity.type
_entity.pdbx_description
1 polymer ?
#
loop_
_entity_poly.entity_id
_entity_poly.type
_entity_poly.pdbx_seq_one_letter_code
_entity_poly.pdbx_strand_id
1 'polypeptide(L)'
;MLREISLGSLTKLKYKDSGWTVCSDLKVICMLLGQHAGYTKYPCFLCEWDNLDKKYHWIKKKWLHRKTLKPGNKNVVVEESLVDPSKVLLPPLHIKLGLMKQFVNYQMKESASNTLVTNFRTVGRKNKGMRFRRSR
;
A
#
# COMPACT_ATOMS: atom_id res chain seq x y z
N MET A 1 7.43 -2.97 15.54
CA MET A 1 8.75 -3.45 15.05
C MET A 1 9.21 -2.67 13.81
N LEU A 2 8.58 -2.78 12.63
CA LEU A 2 9.01 -2.04 11.43
C LEU A 2 8.94 -0.50 11.59
N ARG A 3 7.95 0.02 12.32
CA ARG A 3 7.80 1.45 12.60
C ARG A 3 8.94 2.01 13.47
N GLU A 4 9.35 1.27 14.48
CA GLU A 4 10.49 1.63 15.36
C GLU A 4 11.81 1.67 14.58
N ILE A 5 12.02 0.71 13.68
CA ILE A 5 13.19 0.69 12.79
C ILE A 5 13.18 1.92 11.87
N SER A 6 12.02 2.26 11.28
CA SER A 6 11.91 3.46 10.44
C SER A 6 12.10 4.76 11.22
N LEU A 7 11.59 4.84 12.45
CA LEU A 7 11.75 6.00 13.32
C LEU A 7 13.23 6.21 13.67
N GLY A 8 13.92 5.16 14.12
CA GLY A 8 15.34 5.20 14.44
C GLY A 8 16.25 5.49 13.24
N SER A 9 15.80 5.17 12.03
CA SER A 9 16.54 5.52 10.80
C SER A 9 16.34 6.98 10.40
N LEU A 10 15.10 7.49 10.50
CA LEU A 10 14.74 8.87 10.16
C LEU A 10 15.34 9.89 11.13
N THR A 11 15.46 9.56 12.42
CA THR A 11 16.11 10.43 13.41
C THR A 11 17.60 10.57 13.14
N LYS A 12 18.29 9.46 12.80
CA LYS A 12 19.71 9.47 12.42
C LYS A 12 19.98 10.27 11.15
N LEU A 13 19.05 10.24 10.20
CA LEU A 13 19.12 11.02 8.95
C LEU A 13 18.70 12.49 9.11
N LYS A 14 18.33 12.94 10.33
CA LYS A 14 17.82 14.29 10.58
C LYS A 14 16.72 14.70 9.59
N TYR A 15 15.78 13.79 9.31
CA TYR A 15 14.77 13.99 8.28
C TYR A 15 13.96 15.29 8.47
N LYS A 16 13.62 15.62 9.72
CA LYS A 16 12.89 16.85 10.07
C LYS A 16 13.60 18.13 9.62
N ASP A 17 14.93 18.14 9.62
CA ASP A 17 15.75 19.31 9.30
C ASP A 17 16.10 19.36 7.79
N SER A 18 16.22 18.19 7.16
CA SER A 18 16.74 18.04 5.80
C SER A 18 15.80 18.52 4.68
N GLY A 19 14.49 18.60 4.94
CA GLY A 19 13.51 18.98 3.93
C GLY A 19 13.28 17.96 2.81
N TRP A 20 13.88 16.76 2.88
CA TRP A 20 13.86 15.78 1.79
C TRP A 20 12.48 15.21 1.47
N THR A 21 12.29 14.80 0.22
CA THR A 21 11.11 14.06 -0.24
C THR A 21 11.35 12.56 -0.18
N VAL A 22 10.35 11.80 0.25
CA VAL A 22 10.41 10.34 0.33
C VAL A 22 9.75 9.73 -0.89
N CYS A 23 10.49 8.92 -1.64
CA CYS A 23 9.97 8.11 -2.73
C CYS A 23 10.09 6.63 -2.34
N SER A 24 8.97 5.92 -2.24
CA SER A 24 8.97 4.50 -1.87
C SER A 24 7.73 3.78 -2.37
N ASP A 25 7.69 2.46 -2.21
CA ASP A 25 6.50 1.67 -2.49
C ASP A 25 5.32 2.15 -1.63
N LEU A 26 4.11 2.08 -2.19
CA LEU A 26 2.87 2.51 -1.52
C LEU A 26 2.72 1.88 -0.13
N LYS A 27 3.13 0.62 0.02
CA LYS A 27 3.05 -0.08 1.31
C LYS A 27 3.94 0.56 2.38
N VAL A 28 5.15 0.99 2.01
CA VAL A 28 6.09 1.64 2.93
C VAL A 28 5.57 3.02 3.30
N ILE A 29 5.07 3.76 2.30
CA ILE A 29 4.43 5.07 2.51
C ILE A 29 3.28 4.96 3.51
N CYS A 30 2.36 4.01 3.33
CA CYS A 30 1.25 3.81 4.28
C CYS A 30 1.75 3.55 5.70
N MET A 31 2.83 2.79 5.89
CA MET A 31 3.41 2.57 7.22
C MET A 31 4.02 3.84 7.82
N LEU A 32 4.73 4.64 7.02
CA LEU A 32 5.32 5.91 7.45
C LEU A 32 4.24 6.93 7.83
N LEU A 33 3.12 6.93 7.10
CA LEU A 33 1.94 7.76 7.35
C LEU A 33 1.03 7.22 8.46
N GLY A 34 1.40 6.10 9.11
CA GLY A 34 0.64 5.54 10.22
C GLY A 34 -0.69 4.89 9.80
N GLN A 35 -0.85 4.50 8.54
CA GLN A 35 -2.01 3.76 8.06
C GLN A 35 -1.86 2.25 8.23
N HIS A 36 -2.98 1.54 8.33
CA HIS A 36 -2.97 0.08 8.35
C HIS A 36 -2.38 -0.49 7.04
N ALA A 37 -1.45 -1.43 7.18
CA ALA A 37 -0.96 -2.19 6.03
C ALA A 37 -1.97 -3.28 5.66
N GLY A 38 -2.54 -3.22 4.45
CA GLY A 38 -3.45 -4.25 3.93
C GLY A 38 -4.52 -3.72 2.98
N TYR A 39 -5.45 -4.60 2.60
CA TYR A 39 -6.62 -4.26 1.79
C TYR A 39 -7.78 -3.82 2.68
N THR A 40 -7.59 -2.73 3.42
CA THR A 40 -8.53 -2.20 4.40
C THR A 40 -9.43 -1.09 3.81
N LYS A 41 -10.56 -0.78 4.46
CA LYS A 41 -11.55 0.23 4.04
C LYS A 41 -10.93 1.65 4.02
N TYR A 42 -10.68 2.25 2.86
CA TYR A 42 -9.89 3.50 2.65
C TYR A 42 -8.36 3.33 2.56
N PRO A 43 -7.81 2.60 1.57
CA PRO A 43 -6.38 2.32 1.49
C PRO A 43 -5.54 3.50 0.97
N CYS A 44 -6.17 4.55 0.42
CA CYS A 44 -5.47 5.69 -0.14
C CYS A 44 -5.16 6.76 0.94
N PHE A 45 -3.93 7.27 0.93
CA PHE A 45 -3.52 8.38 1.80
C PHE A 45 -3.84 9.76 1.23
N LEU A 46 -4.02 9.89 -0.09
CA LEU A 46 -4.36 11.14 -0.75
C LEU A 46 -5.88 11.41 -0.79
N CYS A 47 -6.70 10.37 -0.87
CA CYS A 47 -8.14 10.50 -1.00
C CYS A 47 -8.90 9.45 -0.19
N GLU A 48 -10.18 9.72 0.04
CA GLU A 48 -11.08 8.86 0.80
C GLU A 48 -11.76 7.81 -0.09
N TRP A 49 -10.97 7.17 -0.96
CA TRP A 49 -11.46 6.12 -1.83
C TRP A 49 -11.86 4.88 -1.02
N ASP A 50 -13.13 4.50 -1.07
CA ASP A 50 -13.63 3.32 -0.38
C ASP A 50 -13.48 2.07 -1.26
N ASN A 51 -12.66 1.11 -0.84
CA ASN A 51 -12.48 -0.15 -1.59
C ASN A 51 -13.65 -1.13 -1.40
N LEU A 52 -14.51 -0.93 -0.40
CA LEU A 52 -15.67 -1.77 -0.12
C LEU A 52 -16.95 -1.25 -0.82
N ASP A 53 -16.96 0.02 -1.25
CA ASP A 53 -18.07 0.58 -2.00
C ASP A 53 -18.11 -0.06 -3.38
N LYS A 54 -19.08 -0.95 -3.60
CA LYS A 54 -19.32 -1.61 -4.90
C LYS A 54 -20.19 -0.78 -5.84
N LYS A 55 -20.99 0.15 -5.30
CA LYS A 55 -22.01 0.87 -6.06
C LYS A 55 -21.42 2.08 -6.78
N TYR A 56 -20.62 2.87 -6.08
CA TYR A 56 -20.03 4.09 -6.66
C TYR A 56 -18.57 3.92 -7.09
N HIS A 57 -18.00 2.72 -6.91
CA HIS A 57 -16.61 2.39 -7.22
C HIS A 57 -16.12 2.91 -8.57
N TRP A 58 -16.90 2.63 -9.62
CA TRP A 58 -16.56 2.91 -11.02
C TRP A 58 -17.27 4.14 -11.58
N ILE A 59 -18.31 4.62 -10.88
CA ILE A 59 -19.11 5.78 -11.29
C ILE A 59 -18.44 7.07 -10.80
N LYS A 60 -17.92 7.04 -9.58
CA LYS A 60 -17.32 8.21 -8.94
C LYS A 60 -15.86 8.35 -9.34
N LYS A 61 -15.61 9.27 -10.28
CA LYS A 61 -14.25 9.59 -10.77
C LYS A 61 -13.40 10.38 -9.76
N LYS A 62 -14.03 11.25 -8.96
CA LYS A 62 -13.35 12.11 -7.98
C LYS A 62 -13.78 11.75 -6.56
N TRP A 63 -12.81 11.37 -5.74
CA TRP A 63 -13.00 11.10 -4.32
C TRP A 63 -12.54 12.30 -3.50
N LEU A 64 -13.11 12.47 -2.29
CA LEU A 64 -12.75 13.58 -1.41
C LEU A 64 -11.27 13.51 -1.06
N HIS A 65 -10.59 14.65 -1.13
CA HIS A 65 -9.19 14.74 -0.75
C HIS A 65 -9.06 14.62 0.77
N ARG A 66 -8.07 13.85 1.21
CA ARG A 66 -7.83 13.64 2.63
C ARG A 66 -7.01 14.81 3.18
N LYS A 67 -7.66 15.70 3.93
CA LYS A 67 -6.99 16.87 4.54
C LYS A 67 -6.14 16.51 5.76
N THR A 68 -6.58 15.54 6.55
CA THR A 68 -5.90 15.15 7.81
C THR A 68 -5.90 13.63 7.99
N LEU A 69 -4.82 13.10 8.58
CA LEU A 69 -4.69 11.71 9.00
C LEU A 69 -5.01 11.64 10.50
N LYS A 70 -6.30 11.65 10.86
CA LYS A 70 -6.72 11.52 12.26
C LYS A 70 -6.79 10.04 12.67
N PRO A 71 -6.18 9.62 13.80
CA PRO A 71 -6.31 8.26 14.33
C PRO A 71 -7.75 7.80 14.45
N GLY A 72 -7.98 6.50 14.24
CA GLY A 72 -9.30 5.89 14.35
C GLY A 72 -10.23 6.20 13.17
N ASN A 73 -9.87 7.14 12.30
CA ASN A 73 -10.63 7.47 11.10
C ASN A 73 -10.02 6.86 9.84
N LYS A 74 -10.86 6.20 9.04
CA LYS A 74 -10.59 5.84 7.64
C LYS A 74 -9.18 5.26 7.41
N ASN A 75 -8.85 4.18 8.15
CA ASN A 75 -7.57 3.42 8.16
C ASN A 75 -6.33 4.06 8.77
N VAL A 76 -6.43 5.21 9.44
CA VAL A 76 -5.30 5.79 10.16
C VAL A 76 -5.23 5.19 11.56
N VAL A 77 -4.08 4.61 11.88
CA VAL A 77 -3.83 3.92 13.15
C VAL A 77 -3.12 4.81 14.15
N VAL A 78 -2.19 5.63 13.67
CA VAL A 78 -1.28 6.39 14.52
C VAL A 78 -1.49 7.89 14.36
N GLU A 79 -1.34 8.61 15.48
CA GLU A 79 -1.55 10.06 15.58
C GLU A 79 -0.48 10.87 14.88
N GLU A 80 0.76 10.43 14.97
CA GLU A 80 1.87 11.13 14.33
C GLU A 80 2.36 10.36 13.09
N SER A 81 2.18 10.98 11.91
CA SER A 81 2.87 10.53 10.70
C SER A 81 4.36 10.82 10.83
N LEU A 82 5.20 9.82 10.52
CA LEU A 82 6.67 9.97 10.57
C LEU A 82 7.20 10.88 9.47
N VAL A 83 6.41 11.03 8.41
CA VAL A 83 6.73 11.78 7.20
C VAL A 83 5.52 12.65 6.86
N ASP A 84 5.79 13.87 6.44
CA ASP A 84 4.77 14.77 5.90
C ASP A 84 4.19 14.20 4.59
N PRO A 85 2.87 13.98 4.48
CA PRO A 85 2.23 13.53 3.24
C PRO A 85 2.57 14.37 2.01
N SER A 86 2.81 15.68 2.17
CA SER A 86 3.16 16.58 1.06
C SER A 86 4.54 16.31 0.46
N LYS A 87 5.42 15.66 1.24
CA LYS A 87 6.80 15.32 0.84
C LYS A 87 6.91 13.89 0.29
N VAL A 88 5.79 13.21 0.09
CA VAL A 88 5.76 11.84 -0.44
C VAL A 88 5.61 11.87 -1.95
N LEU A 89 6.52 11.19 -2.64
CA LEU A 89 6.46 10.96 -4.08
C LEU A 89 6.09 9.51 -4.36
N LEU A 90 5.10 9.32 -5.24
CA LEU A 90 4.74 8.00 -5.73
C LEU A 90 5.62 7.61 -6.92
N PRO A 91 6.40 6.51 -6.83
CA PRO A 91 7.26 6.10 -7.94
C PRO A 91 6.40 5.65 -9.14
N PRO A 92 6.52 6.31 -10.32
CA PRO A 92 5.71 5.98 -11.50
C PRO A 92 5.84 4.51 -11.94
N LEU A 93 7.02 3.91 -11.71
CA LEU A 93 7.30 2.53 -12.06
C LEU A 93 6.41 1.53 -11.29
N HIS A 94 6.26 1.68 -9.97
CA HIS A 94 5.45 0.77 -9.15
C HIS A 94 3.97 0.84 -9.54
N ILE A 95 3.47 2.04 -9.87
CA ILE A 95 2.10 2.24 -10.37
C ILE A 95 1.92 1.53 -11.72
N LYS A 96 2.84 1.78 -12.66
CA LYS A 96 2.78 1.19 -14.00
C LYS A 96 2.81 -0.35 -13.94
N LEU A 97 3.73 -0.92 -13.17
CA LEU A 97 3.82 -2.37 -12.98
C LEU A 97 2.57 -2.94 -12.30
N GLY A 98 1.99 -2.23 -11.32
CA GLY A 98 0.74 -2.60 -10.68
C GLY A 98 -0.43 -2.67 -11.66
N LEU A 99 -0.59 -1.64 -12.50
CA LEU A 99 -1.64 -1.56 -13.52
C LEU A 99 -1.47 -2.64 -14.60
N MET A 100 -0.26 -2.83 -15.11
CA MET A 100 0.04 -3.88 -16.10
C MET A 100 -0.30 -5.26 -15.55
N LYS A 101 0.04 -5.53 -14.28
CA LYS A 101 -0.33 -6.78 -13.61
C LYS A 101 -1.85 -6.95 -13.51
N GLN A 102 -2.61 -5.91 -13.21
CA GLN A 102 -4.08 -5.98 -13.16
C GLN A 102 -4.68 -6.22 -14.55
N PHE A 103 -4.17 -5.53 -15.58
CA PHE A 103 -4.58 -5.71 -16.96
C PHE A 103 -4.35 -7.14 -17.45
N VAL A 104 -3.13 -7.68 -17.26
CA VAL A 104 -2.82 -9.07 -17.59
C VAL A 104 -3.73 -10.03 -16.84
N ASN A 105 -3.95 -9.83 -15.54
CA ASN A 105 -4.88 -10.69 -14.77
C ASN A 105 -6.32 -10.61 -15.26
N TYR A 106 -6.77 -9.45 -15.77
CA TYR A 106 -8.12 -9.30 -16.33
C TYR A 106 -8.24 -10.07 -17.65
N GLN A 107 -7.32 -9.85 -18.59
CA GLN A 107 -7.29 -10.59 -19.85
C GLN A 107 -7.16 -12.10 -19.61
N MET A 108 -6.31 -12.51 -18.66
CA MET A 108 -6.15 -13.91 -18.30
C MET A 108 -7.41 -14.50 -17.64
N LYS A 109 -8.25 -13.71 -16.96
CA LYS A 109 -9.53 -14.20 -16.42
C LYS A 109 -10.56 -14.40 -17.52
N GLU A 110 -10.54 -13.55 -18.54
CA GLU A 110 -11.40 -13.66 -19.72
C GLU A 110 -11.01 -14.88 -20.57
N SER A 111 -9.71 -15.16 -20.69
CA SER A 111 -9.19 -16.36 -21.36
C SER A 111 -9.13 -17.61 -20.46
N ALA A 112 -9.33 -17.50 -19.15
CA ALA A 112 -9.33 -18.62 -18.19
C ALA A 112 -10.62 -19.46 -18.21
N SER A 113 -11.42 -19.36 -19.28
CA SER A 113 -12.13 -20.53 -19.78
C SER A 113 -11.17 -21.62 -20.28
N ASN A 114 -9.87 -21.34 -20.50
CA ASN A 114 -8.88 -22.29 -21.00
C ASN A 114 -7.53 -22.26 -20.22
N THR A 115 -7.39 -23.19 -19.27
CA THR A 115 -6.21 -24.04 -18.94
C THR A 115 -4.89 -23.48 -18.33
N LEU A 116 -4.53 -22.19 -18.33
CA LEU A 116 -3.16 -21.76 -17.92
C LEU A 116 -3.00 -20.96 -16.60
N VAL A 117 -3.89 -21.12 -15.61
CA VAL A 117 -3.83 -20.37 -14.33
C VAL A 117 -2.74 -20.87 -13.35
N THR A 118 -2.06 -21.99 -13.65
CA THR A 118 -1.17 -22.68 -12.69
C THR A 118 0.26 -22.13 -12.61
N ASN A 119 0.80 -21.54 -13.68
CA ASN A 119 2.26 -21.29 -13.75
C ASN A 119 2.74 -19.93 -13.19
N PHE A 120 1.92 -18.86 -13.19
CA PHE A 120 2.34 -17.57 -12.60
C PHE A 120 2.10 -17.46 -11.09
N ARG A 121 1.14 -18.22 -10.53
CA ARG A 121 0.86 -18.23 -9.08
C ARG A 121 1.97 -18.90 -8.25
N THR A 122 2.73 -19.82 -8.84
CA THR A 122 3.79 -20.57 -8.15
C THR A 122 5.08 -19.76 -8.00
N VAL A 123 5.41 -18.85 -8.92
CA VAL A 123 6.61 -18.00 -8.81
C VAL A 123 6.50 -16.99 -7.66
N GLY A 124 5.32 -16.43 -7.41
CA GLY A 124 5.11 -15.44 -6.33
C GLY A 124 4.91 -16.00 -4.92
N ARG A 125 4.70 -17.32 -4.77
CA ARG A 125 4.47 -17.97 -3.46
C ARG A 125 5.72 -18.59 -2.82
N LYS A 126 6.84 -18.74 -3.56
CA LYS A 126 8.06 -19.38 -3.04
C LYS A 126 8.77 -18.60 -1.91
N ASN A 127 8.42 -17.33 -1.66
CA ASN A 127 9.02 -16.51 -0.59
C ASN A 127 8.11 -16.30 0.65
N LYS A 128 7.20 -17.22 0.96
CA LYS A 128 6.50 -17.24 2.27
C LYS A 128 6.33 -18.68 2.77
N GLY A 129 7.34 -19.21 3.44
CA GLY A 129 7.27 -20.57 3.96
C GLY A 129 8.43 -20.99 4.87
N MET A 130 8.75 -20.23 5.93
CA MET A 130 9.37 -20.82 7.12
C MET A 130 8.32 -20.84 8.23
N ARG A 131 7.65 -21.99 8.37
CA ARG A 131 6.73 -22.30 9.47
C ARG A 131 7.54 -23.15 10.44
N PHE A 132 7.98 -22.58 11.56
CA PHE A 132 8.59 -23.34 12.65
C PHE A 132 7.54 -24.31 13.21
N ARG A 133 7.74 -25.61 13.00
CA ARG A 133 7.04 -26.65 13.77
C ARG A 133 7.57 -26.57 15.20
N ARG A 134 6.71 -26.26 16.17
CA ARG A 134 7.02 -26.57 17.57
C ARG A 134 7.02 -28.09 17.68
N SER A 135 8.15 -28.61 18.12
CA SER A 135 8.36 -30.03 18.42
C SER A 135 7.91 -30.31 19.84
N ARG A 136 7.01 -31.30 19.95
CA ARG A 136 6.52 -32.05 21.12
C ARG A 136 5.76 -31.25 22.16
#